data_AF-A0A965VBZ7-F1
#
_entry.id   AF-A0A965VBZ7-F1
#
_cell.length_a   1.000
_cell.length_b   1.000
_cell.length_c   1.000
_cell.angle_alpha   90.00
_cell.angle_beta   90.00
_cell.angle_gamma   90.00
#
_symmetry.space_group_name_H-M   'P 1'
#
loop_
_entity.id
_entity.type
_entity.pdbx_description
1 polymer ?
#
loop_
_entity_poly.entity_id
_entity_poly.type
_entity_poly.pdbx_seq_one_letter_code
_entity_poly.pdbx_strand_id
1 'polypeptide(L)' 'MKTSRQPSEQSGLSVCLLAGEASGDAQGALLARALRAEFERAGFRLSLWGSAGKLMKEAGVEPVVHIDELSAMGF' A
#
# COMPACT_ATOMS: atom_id res chain seq x y z
N MET A 1 9.56 -21.00 -21.79
CA MET A 1 10.06 -19.65 -22.11
C MET A 1 10.15 -18.85 -20.82
N LYS A 2 11.36 -18.56 -20.33
CA LYS A 2 11.57 -17.64 -19.21
C LYS A 2 11.66 -16.24 -19.81
N THR A 3 10.64 -15.41 -19.62
CA THR A 3 10.69 -14.00 -20.00
C THR A 3 11.61 -13.27 -19.03
N SER A 4 12.88 -13.14 -19.44
CA SER A 4 13.86 -12.26 -18.81
C SER A 4 13.36 -10.82 -18.91
N ARG A 5 12.76 -10.30 -17.84
CA ARG A 5 12.42 -8.89 -17.72
C ARG A 5 13.74 -8.14 -17.58
N GLN A 6 14.16 -7.42 -18.63
CA GLN A 6 15.29 -6.50 -18.51
C GLN A 6 14.93 -5.42 -17.48
N PRO A 7 15.84 -5.03 -16.57
CA PRO A 7 15.58 -3.93 -15.64
C PRO A 7 15.46 -2.63 -16.43
N SER A 8 14.25 -2.16 -16.70
CA SER A 8 14.01 -0.81 -17.19
C SER A 8 14.38 0.19 -16.09
N GLU A 9 14.97 1.33 -16.46
CA GLU A 9 15.63 2.35 -15.61
C GLU A 9 14.79 3.03 -14.49
N GLN A 10 13.73 2.43 -13.98
CA GLN A 10 13.05 2.89 -12.77
C GLN A 10 12.62 1.69 -11.92
N SER A 11 13.54 1.26 -11.05
CA SER A 11 13.39 0.20 -10.05
C SER A 11 12.41 0.61 -8.93
N GLY A 12 11.14 0.80 -9.29
CA GLY A 12 10.08 1.12 -8.36
C GLY A 12 9.10 -0.05 -8.20
N LEU A 13 8.72 -0.38 -6.97
CA LEU A 13 7.60 -1.27 -6.71
C LEU A 13 6.34 -0.44 -6.48
N SER A 14 5.22 -0.85 -7.08
CA SER A 14 3.90 -0.31 -6.80
C SER A 14 3.05 -1.40 -6.17
N VAL A 15 2.46 -1.12 -5.01
CA VAL A 15 1.67 -2.09 -4.23
C VAL A 15 0.27 -1.52 -3.98
N CYS A 16 -0.75 -2.30 -4.31
CA CYS A 16 -2.13 -2.04 -3.94
C CYS A 16 -2.43 -2.67 -2.57
N LEU A 17 -2.87 -1.87 -1.60
CA LEU A 17 -3.30 -2.30 -0.27
C LEU A 17 -4.81 -2.09 -0.13
N LEU A 18 -5.52 -3.12 0.30
CA LEU A 18 -6.97 -3.08 0.46
C LEU A 18 -7.33 -3.35 1.92
N ALA A 19 -7.81 -2.32 2.62
CA ALA A 19 -8.50 -2.47 3.90
C ALA A 19 -10.03 -2.43 3.67
N GLY A 20 -10.75 -3.33 4.35
CA GLY A 20 -12.22 -3.39 4.34
C GLY A 20 -12.87 -2.98 5.66
N GLU A 21 -12.09 -2.87 6.74
CA GLU A 21 -12.53 -2.48 8.08
C GLU A 21 -11.44 -1.67 8.80
N ALA A 22 -11.77 -1.00 9.90
CA ALA A 22 -10.84 -0.18 10.70
C ALA A 22 -9.63 -0.98 11.24
N SER A 23 -9.81 -2.26 11.56
CA SER A 23 -8.74 -3.17 11.95
C SER A 23 -7.71 -3.35 10.83
N GLY A 24 -8.19 -3.52 9.60
CA GLY A 24 -7.37 -3.59 8.38
C GLY A 24 -6.65 -2.28 8.09
N ASP A 25 -7.27 -1.12 8.33
CA ASP A 25 -6.61 0.19 8.22
C ASP A 25 -5.43 0.31 9.20
N ALA A 26 -5.64 -0.10 10.46
CA ALA A 26 -4.56 -0.09 11.46
C ALA A 26 -3.39 -1.01 11.08
N GLN A 27 -3.67 -2.24 10.65
CA GLN A 27 -2.64 -3.19 10.22
C GLN A 27 -1.95 -2.76 8.92
N GLY A 28 -2.71 -2.27 7.95
CA GLY A 28 -2.21 -1.75 6.68
C GLY A 28 -1.29 -0.54 6.88
N ALA A 29 -1.58 0.32 7.84
CA ALA A 29 -0.72 1.45 8.19
C ALA A 29 0.65 1.01 8.74
N LEU A 30 0.68 -0.03 9.59
CA LEU A 30 1.93 -0.61 10.10
C LEU A 30 2.76 -1.21 8.96
N LEU A 31 2.12 -1.97 8.07
CA LEU A 31 2.77 -2.54 6.90
C LEU A 31 3.34 -1.45 5.97
N ALA A 32 2.56 -0.41 5.68
CA ALA A 32 2.98 0.70 4.83
C ALA A 32 4.23 1.40 5.36
N ARG A 33 4.29 1.65 6.68
CA ARG A 33 5.47 2.25 7.34
C ARG A 33 6.69 1.34 7.24
N ALA A 34 6.53 0.05 7.51
CA ALA A 34 7.60 -0.93 7.42
C ALA A 34 8.15 -1.03 5.99
N LEU A 35 7.28 -1.19 4.99
CA LEU A 35 7.69 -1.27 3.59
C LEU A 35 8.44 -0.01 3.13
N ARG A 36 7.96 1.18 3.52
CA ARG A 36 8.65 2.44 3.18
C ARG A 36 10.06 2.49 3.76
N ALA A 37 10.21 2.16 5.05
CA ALA A 37 11.52 2.15 5.69
C ALA A 37 12.49 1.15 5.03
N GLU A 38 12.00 -0.04 4.66
CA GLU A 38 12.78 -1.06 3.96
C GLU A 38 13.22 -0.59 2.57
N PHE A 39 12.32 0.01 1.78
CA PHE A 39 12.60 0.49 0.43
C PHE A 39 13.51 1.71 0.43
N GLU A 40 13.32 2.64 1.37
CA GLU A 40 14.19 3.79 1.59
C GLU A 40 15.62 3.33 1.92
N ARG A 41 15.77 2.38 2.85
CA ARG A 41 17.06 1.81 3.22
C ARG A 41 17.76 1.13 2.04
N ALA A 42 17.00 0.51 1.15
CA ALA A 42 17.51 -0.16 -0.04
C ALA A 42 17.69 0.77 -1.26
N GLY A 43 17.31 2.05 -1.15
CA GLY A 43 17.40 3.02 -2.25
C GLY A 43 16.41 2.77 -3.39
N PHE A 44 15.34 2.00 -3.15
CA PHE A 44 14.31 1.71 -4.14
C PHE A 44 13.10 2.63 -3.98
N ARG A 45 12.40 2.90 -5.09
CA ARG A 45 11.15 3.66 -5.04
C ARG A 45 10.00 2.74 -4.66
N LEU A 46 9.10 3.21 -3.81
CA LEU A 46 7.87 2.51 -3.42
C LEU A 46 6.66 3.43 -3.60
N SER A 47 5.64 2.95 -4.31
CA SER A 47 4.33 3.58 -4.38
C SER A 47 3.29 2.67 -3.71
N LEU A 48 2.47 3.23 -2.82
CA LEU A 48 1.41 2.52 -2.12
C LEU A 48 0.08 3.20 -2.44
N TRP A 49 -0.92 2.42 -2.83
CA TRP A 49 -2.26 2.92 -3.16
C TRP A 49 -3.34 1.89 -2.80
N GLY A 50 -4.62 2.26 -2.79
CA GLY A 50 -5.74 1.31 -2.71
C GLY A 50 -6.90 1.76 -1.82
N SER A 51 -7.58 0.81 -1.18
CA SER A 51 -8.67 1.09 -0.23
C SER A 51 -8.04 1.37 1.14
N ALA A 52 -8.08 2.62 1.56
CA ALA A 52 -7.36 3.10 2.73
C ALA A 52 -8.29 3.87 3.66
N GLY A 53 -8.15 3.61 4.96
CA GLY A 53 -8.72 4.48 5.99
C GLY A 53 -7.76 5.59 6.37
N LYS A 54 -8.04 6.23 7.50
CA LYS A 54 -7.28 7.38 7.99
C LYS A 54 -5.81 7.00 8.28
N LEU A 55 -5.56 5.87 8.91
CA LEU A 55 -4.23 5.47 9.36
C LEU A 55 -3.32 5.10 8.18
N MET A 56 -3.85 4.39 7.18
CA MET A 56 -3.13 4.07 5.95
C MET A 56 -2.80 5.34 5.16
N LYS A 57 -3.74 6.30 5.08
CA LYS A 57 -3.51 7.59 4.43
C LYS A 57 -2.39 8.37 5.12
N GLU A 58 -2.39 8.44 6.45
CA GLU A 58 -1.31 9.06 7.24
C GLU A 58 0.04 8.34 7.10
N ALA A 59 0.03 7.03 6.78
CA ALA A 59 1.23 6.25 6.44
C ALA A 59 1.68 6.42 4.97
N GLY A 60 1.01 7.28 4.20
CA GLY A 60 1.35 7.59 2.81
C GLY A 60 0.83 6.56 1.80
N VAL A 61 -0.26 5.86 2.10
CA VAL A 61 -1.01 5.11 1.07
C VAL A 61 -1.95 6.09 0.36
N GLU A 62 -1.87 6.16 -0.96
CA GLU A 62 -2.76 7.00 -1.76
C GLU A 62 -4.14 6.33 -1.88
N PRO A 63 -5.22 6.95 -1.34
CA PRO A 63 -6.54 6.35 -1.39
C PRO A 63 -7.12 6.44 -2.80
N VAL A 64 -7.50 5.29 -3.37
CA VAL A 64 -8.34 5.23 -4.58
C VAL A 64 -9.82 5.26 -4.20
N VAL A 65 -10.16 4.66 -3.06
CA VAL A 65 -11.48 4.71 -2.41
C VAL A 65 -11.26 4.83 -0.90
N HIS A 66 -12.08 5.64 -0.23
CA HIS A 66 -12.05 5.74 1.23
C HIS A 66 -12.75 4.53 1.86
N ILE A 67 -12.16 3.94 2.89
CA ILE A 67 -12.71 2.73 3.54
C ILE A 67 -14.15 2.92 4.06
N ASP A 68 -14.51 4.15 4.44
CA ASP A 68 -15.85 4.50 4.92
C ASP A 68 -16.93 4.30 3.82
N GLU A 69 -16.55 4.28 2.54
CA GLU A 69 -17.46 4.05 1.41
C GLU A 69 -17.67 2.55 1.11
N LEU A 70 -16.77 1.68 1.60
CA LEU A 70 -16.76 0.24 1.30
C LEU A 70 -16.97 -0.64 2.54
N SER A 71 -16.98 -0.05 3.74
CA SER A 71 -17.06 -0.79 4.99
C SER A 71 -18.33 -1.64 5.04
N ALA A 72 -18.15 -2.96 4.93
CA ALA A 72 -19.21 -3.92 5.16
C ALA A 72 -19.41 -4.04 6.67
N MET A 73 -20.35 -3.28 7.23
CA MET A 73 -20.85 -3.55 8.57
C MET A 73 -21.58 -4.90 8.50
N GLY A 74 -20.99 -5.96 9.05
CA GLY A 74 -21.67 -7.24 9.21
C GLY A 74 -22.93 -7.05 10.06
N PHE A 75 -24.07 -7.56 9.58
CA PHE A 75 -25.30 -7.66 10.36
C PHE A 75 -25.32 -8.97 11.16
#